data_AF-A0A7Z9KZX5-F1
#
_entry.id   AF-A0A7Z9KZX5-F1
#
_cell.length_a   1.000
_cell.length_b   1.000
_cell.length_c   1.000
_cell.angle_alpha   90.00
_cell.angle_beta   90.00
_cell.angle_gamma   90.00
#
_symmetry.space_group_name_H-M   'P 1'
#
loop_
_entity.id
_entity.type
_entity.pdbx_description
1 polymer ?
#
loop_
_entity_poly.entity_id
_entity_poly.type
_entity_poly.pdbx_seq_one_letter_code
_entity_poly.pdbx_strand_id
1 'polypeptide(L)'
;MRKLIISVLTIFIFLGSYAHAQQAEIKETTDKINKLLGGNIIVRFKKEELIVEVYKNGELFRRDRAYVRYLNADATEYLPDEWSVVLRCTRKVDDCVDRRLYVHKKQQQYSRLTILIKGNEGVKDELVVNFKKLIKLCQE
;
A
#
# COMPACT_ATOMS: atom_id res chain seq x y z
N MET A 1 7.57 12.02 50.06
CA MET A 1 7.14 11.16 48.93
C MET A 1 6.00 11.80 48.11
N ARG A 2 6.10 13.08 47.74
CA ARG A 2 5.05 13.80 46.97
C ARG A 2 5.56 14.34 45.61
N LYS A 3 6.89 14.41 45.43
CA LYS A 3 7.54 14.90 44.20
C LYS A 3 7.79 13.81 43.14
N LEU A 4 7.67 12.52 43.50
CA LEU A 4 7.88 11.39 42.59
C LEU A 4 6.64 11.05 41.74
N ILE A 5 5.44 11.44 42.19
CA ILE A 5 4.18 11.10 41.51
C ILE A 5 3.92 12.01 40.30
N ILE A 6 4.45 13.25 40.31
CA ILE A 6 4.26 14.22 39.23
C ILE A 6 5.12 13.88 37.99
N SER A 7 6.24 13.18 38.18
CA SER A 7 7.16 12.83 37.08
C SER A 7 6.70 11.64 36.23
N VAL A 8 5.81 10.79 36.75
CA VAL A 8 5.31 9.60 36.01
C VAL A 8 4.14 9.96 35.09
N LEU A 9 3.37 11.00 35.43
CA LEU A 9 2.21 11.43 34.63
C LEU A 9 2.60 12.17 33.33
N THR A 10 3.79 12.77 33.27
CA THR A 10 4.26 13.53 32.10
C THR A 10 4.80 12.64 30.98
N ILE A 11 5.24 11.42 31.30
CA ILE A 11 5.80 10.48 30.31
C ILE A 11 4.70 9.81 29.46
N PHE A 12 3.49 9.63 30.01
CA PHE A 12 2.40 8.98 29.27
C PHE A 12 1.77 9.82 28.16
N ILE A 13 1.92 11.16 28.20
CA ILE A 13 1.30 12.06 27.20
C ILE A 13 2.09 12.05 25.88
N PHE A 14 3.40 11.76 25.90
CA PHE A 14 4.22 11.80 24.69
C PHE A 14 4.10 10.56 23.79
N LEU A 15 3.65 9.41 24.31
CA LEU A 15 3.54 8.18 23.52
C LEU A 15 2.33 8.20 22.56
N GLY A 16 1.29 8.99 22.85
CA GLY A 16 0.08 9.07 22.01
C GLY A 16 0.28 9.83 20.69
N SER A 17 1.24 10.75 20.61
CA SER A 17 1.44 11.60 19.42
C SER A 17 2.05 10.87 18.23
N TYR A 18 2.86 9.83 18.47
CA TYR A 18 3.57 9.10 17.41
C TYR A 18 2.62 8.26 16.54
N ALA A 19 1.66 7.56 17.14
CA ALA A 19 0.71 6.71 16.40
C ALA A 19 -0.20 7.53 15.47
N HIS A 20 -0.60 8.73 15.89
CA HIS A 20 -1.42 9.62 15.07
C HIS A 20 -0.67 10.18 13.86
N ALA A 21 0.63 10.46 14.00
CA ALA A 21 1.45 10.97 12.91
C ALA A 21 1.64 9.93 11.79
N GLN A 22 1.95 8.67 12.15
CA GLN A 22 2.14 7.58 11.19
C GLN A 22 0.85 7.31 10.38
N GLN A 23 -0.31 7.27 11.03
CA GLN A 23 -1.60 7.06 10.36
C GLN A 23 -1.93 8.21 9.39
N ALA A 24 -1.58 9.46 9.73
CA ALA A 24 -1.75 10.60 8.84
C ALA A 24 -0.83 10.50 7.61
N GLU A 25 0.42 10.06 7.80
CA GLU A 25 1.39 9.89 6.72
C GLU A 25 1.02 8.75 5.76
N ILE A 26 0.49 7.64 6.28
CA ILE A 26 -0.06 6.53 5.48
C ILE A 26 -1.21 7.05 4.59
N LYS A 27 -2.12 7.84 5.18
CA LYS A 27 -3.24 8.43 4.44
C LYS A 27 -2.74 9.36 3.35
N GLU A 28 -1.85 10.30 3.67
CA GLU A 28 -1.28 11.25 2.72
C GLU A 28 -0.56 10.53 1.56
N THR A 29 0.23 9.50 1.87
CA THR A 29 0.95 8.70 0.87
C THR A 29 -0.02 7.93 -0.02
N THR A 30 -1.09 7.37 0.54
CA THR A 30 -2.15 6.69 -0.22
C THR A 30 -2.91 7.67 -1.13
N ASP A 31 -3.20 8.88 -0.65
CA ASP A 31 -3.87 9.93 -1.43
C ASP A 31 -2.99 10.38 -2.61
N LYS A 32 -1.66 10.52 -2.40
CA LYS A 32 -0.70 10.79 -3.47
C LYS A 32 -0.68 9.69 -4.54
N ILE A 33 -0.62 8.42 -4.12
CA ILE A 33 -0.68 7.28 -5.05
C ILE A 33 -1.96 7.33 -5.90
N ASN A 34 -3.11 7.53 -5.27
CA ASN A 34 -4.39 7.62 -5.99
C ASN A 34 -4.43 8.78 -6.98
N LYS A 35 -3.88 9.94 -6.60
CA LYS A 35 -3.76 11.10 -7.50
C LYS A 35 -2.93 10.78 -8.74
N LEU A 36 -1.82 10.05 -8.58
CA LEU A 36 -0.92 9.66 -9.67
C LEU A 36 -1.56 8.59 -10.59
N LEU A 37 -2.27 7.61 -10.03
CA LEU A 37 -2.91 6.53 -10.80
C LEU A 37 -4.14 6.99 -11.59
N GLY A 38 -4.84 8.02 -11.12
CA GLY A 38 -6.07 8.51 -11.73
C GLY A 38 -7.29 7.62 -11.48
N GLY A 39 -8.41 7.92 -12.13
CA GLY A 39 -9.75 7.49 -11.69
C GLY A 39 -10.11 6.00 -11.85
N ASN A 40 -9.38 5.23 -12.66
CA ASN A 40 -9.74 3.83 -12.93
C ASN A 40 -9.07 2.83 -11.98
N ILE A 41 -8.12 3.28 -11.16
CA ILE A 41 -7.43 2.43 -10.19
C ILE A 41 -7.49 3.13 -8.83
N ILE A 42 -8.05 2.44 -7.84
CA ILE A 42 -8.19 2.96 -6.49
C ILE A 42 -7.37 2.07 -5.55
N VAL A 43 -6.45 2.69 -4.83
CA VAL A 43 -5.64 2.09 -3.79
C VAL A 43 -6.20 2.50 -2.43
N ARG A 44 -6.42 1.51 -1.56
CA ARG A 44 -6.89 1.72 -0.19
C ARG A 44 -6.01 0.95 0.76
N PHE A 45 -5.78 1.54 1.93
CA PHE A 45 -5.13 0.86 3.04
C PHE A 45 -6.15 0.63 4.16
N LYS A 46 -6.30 -0.61 4.61
CA LYS A 46 -7.24 -0.97 5.68
C LYS A 46 -6.68 -2.13 6.51
N LYS A 47 -6.49 -1.91 7.81
CA LYS A 47 -6.12 -2.95 8.79
C LYS A 47 -4.97 -3.86 8.28
N GLU A 48 -3.88 -3.25 7.82
CA GLU A 48 -2.68 -3.91 7.26
C GLU A 48 -2.79 -4.46 5.83
N GLU A 49 -3.97 -4.37 5.20
CA GLU A 49 -4.15 -4.74 3.80
C GLU A 49 -4.00 -3.53 2.88
N LEU A 50 -3.17 -3.68 1.85
CA LEU A 50 -3.20 -2.87 0.65
C LEU A 50 -4.22 -3.48 -0.31
N ILE A 51 -5.27 -2.72 -0.62
CA ILE A 51 -6.34 -3.13 -1.51
C ILE A 51 -6.24 -2.28 -2.77
N VAL A 52 -6.14 -2.94 -3.93
CA VAL A 52 -6.15 -2.27 -5.24
C VAL A 52 -7.38 -2.69 -6.01
N GLU A 53 -8.25 -1.73 -6.30
CA GLU A 53 -9.48 -1.91 -7.07
C GLU A 53 -9.27 -1.30 -8.46
N VAL A 54 -9.49 -2.09 -9.51
CA VAL A 54 -9.40 -1.65 -10.89
C VAL A 54 -10.79 -1.66 -11.50
N TYR A 55 -11.18 -0.54 -12.08
CA TYR A 55 -12.46 -0.31 -12.72
C TYR A 55 -12.31 -0.27 -14.23
N LYS A 56 -13.28 -0.83 -14.94
CA LYS A 56 -13.40 -0.77 -16.40
C LYS A 56 -14.83 -0.38 -16.74
N ASN A 57 -15.02 0.69 -17.50
CA ASN A 57 -16.34 1.23 -17.85
C ASN A 57 -17.23 1.51 -16.62
N GLY A 58 -16.63 1.96 -15.51
CA GLY A 58 -17.34 2.22 -14.25
C GLY A 58 -17.62 1.00 -13.38
N GLU A 59 -17.35 -0.22 -13.86
CA GLU A 59 -17.58 -1.46 -13.12
C GLU A 59 -16.29 -1.99 -12.49
N LEU A 60 -16.40 -2.56 -11.29
CA LEU A 60 -15.27 -3.20 -10.61
C LEU A 60 -14.85 -4.46 -11.40
N PHE A 61 -13.69 -4.39 -12.05
CA PHE A 61 -13.15 -5.46 -12.89
C PHE A 61 -12.28 -6.43 -12.09
N ARG A 62 -11.41 -5.88 -11.23
CA ARG A 62 -10.40 -6.63 -10.47
C ARG A 62 -10.22 -6.01 -9.09
N ARG A 63 -10.08 -6.85 -8.06
CA ARG A 63 -9.63 -6.43 -6.73
C ARG A 63 -8.47 -7.30 -6.33
N ASP A 64 -7.37 -6.67 -5.95
CA ASP A 64 -6.21 -7.33 -5.37
C ASP A 64 -6.12 -6.93 -3.89
N ARG A 65 -5.83 -7.90 -3.02
CA ARG A 65 -5.51 -7.65 -1.61
C ARG A 65 -4.13 -8.20 -1.31
N ALA A 66 -3.29 -7.38 -0.69
CA ALA A 66 -1.97 -7.78 -0.26
C ALA A 66 -1.78 -7.39 1.20
N TYR A 67 -1.34 -8.33 2.04
CA TYR A 67 -0.91 -7.99 3.39
C TYR A 67 0.44 -7.28 3.32
N VAL A 68 0.50 -6.04 3.79
CA VAL A 68 1.67 -5.18 3.58
C VAL A 68 2.92 -5.74 4.26
N ARG A 69 2.77 -6.44 5.39
CA ARG A 69 3.87 -7.16 6.07
C ARG A 69 4.60 -8.19 5.20
N TYR A 70 3.97 -8.67 4.12
CA TYR A 70 4.54 -9.66 3.21
C TYR A 70 5.03 -9.06 1.88
N LEU A 71 4.89 -7.75 1.69
CA LEU A 71 5.44 -7.06 0.53
C LEU A 71 6.91 -6.67 0.77
N ASN A 72 7.73 -6.76 -0.27
CA ASN A 72 9.10 -6.29 -0.24
C ASN A 72 9.18 -4.89 -0.84
N ALA A 73 9.36 -3.88 0.02
CA ALA A 73 9.50 -2.50 -0.40
C ALA A 73 10.66 -2.33 -1.39
N ASP A 74 11.83 -2.88 -1.09
CA ASP A 74 13.03 -2.65 -1.91
C ASP A 74 12.92 -3.32 -3.30
N ALA A 75 12.13 -4.40 -3.40
CA ALA A 75 11.82 -5.07 -4.67
C ALA A 75 10.59 -4.47 -5.40
N THR A 76 10.08 -3.32 -4.96
CA THR A 76 9.08 -2.56 -5.72
C THR A 76 9.75 -1.81 -6.86
N GLU A 77 9.26 -2.00 -8.08
CA GLU A 77 9.90 -1.48 -9.29
C GLU A 77 8.87 -1.21 -10.40
N TYR A 78 9.28 -0.45 -11.41
CA TYR A 78 8.56 -0.33 -12.66
C TYR A 78 9.16 -1.29 -13.68
N LEU A 79 8.31 -2.09 -14.32
CA LEU A 79 8.70 -2.98 -15.41
C LEU A 79 8.23 -2.39 -16.76
N PRO A 80 9.16 -1.93 -17.63
CA PRO A 80 8.81 -1.27 -18.88
C PRO A 80 8.07 -2.19 -19.85
N ASP A 81 8.47 -3.45 -19.95
CA ASP A 81 7.84 -4.43 -20.86
C ASP A 81 6.39 -4.79 -20.46
N GLU A 82 6.04 -4.56 -19.19
CA GLU A 82 4.69 -4.77 -18.66
C GLU A 82 3.89 -3.46 -18.52
N TRP A 83 4.52 -2.30 -18.78
CA TRP A 83 4.01 -0.96 -18.45
C TRP A 83 3.42 -0.86 -17.03
N SER A 84 4.06 -1.52 -16.06
CA SER A 84 3.45 -1.75 -14.75
C SER A 84 4.38 -1.45 -13.59
N VAL A 85 3.82 -0.90 -12.53
CA VAL A 85 4.47 -0.88 -11.22
C VAL A 85 4.14 -2.18 -10.50
N VAL A 86 5.19 -2.85 -10.02
CA VAL A 86 5.12 -4.18 -9.43
C VAL A 86 5.59 -4.13 -7.98
N LEU A 87 4.75 -4.63 -7.07
CA LEU A 87 5.08 -4.80 -5.66
C LEU A 87 5.21 -6.30 -5.42
N ARG A 88 6.44 -6.78 -5.17
CA ARG A 88 6.73 -8.21 -5.03
C ARG A 88 6.51 -8.67 -3.59
N CYS A 89 6.05 -9.91 -3.44
CA CYS A 89 6.06 -10.57 -2.14
C CYS A 89 7.49 -10.84 -1.68
N THR A 90 7.69 -10.90 -0.37
CA THR A 90 8.95 -11.34 0.23
C THR A 90 9.19 -12.81 -0.09
N ARG A 91 10.46 -13.24 -0.21
CA ARG A 91 10.83 -14.65 -0.47
C ARG A 91 10.34 -15.65 0.60
N LYS A 92 9.82 -15.17 1.73
CA LYS A 92 9.25 -16.01 2.79
C LYS A 92 7.81 -16.42 2.51
N VAL A 93 7.11 -15.71 1.61
CA VAL A 93 5.72 -15.96 1.26
C VAL A 93 5.61 -15.84 -0.25
N ASP A 94 5.62 -16.98 -0.94
CA ASP A 94 5.60 -17.02 -2.41
C ASP A 94 4.29 -16.47 -2.99
N ASP A 95 3.20 -16.42 -2.22
CA ASP A 95 1.89 -15.94 -2.66
C ASP A 95 1.21 -15.08 -1.60
N CYS A 96 1.47 -13.77 -1.61
CA CYS A 96 0.93 -12.81 -0.63
C CYS A 96 -0.19 -11.92 -1.16
N VAL A 97 -0.53 -12.04 -2.45
CA VAL A 97 -1.56 -11.23 -3.12
C VAL A 97 -2.73 -12.11 -3.49
N ASP A 98 -3.90 -11.84 -2.92
CA ASP A 98 -5.16 -12.47 -3.31
C ASP A 98 -5.88 -11.59 -4.33
N ARG A 99 -6.02 -12.09 -5.56
CA ARG A 99 -6.67 -11.39 -6.66
C ARG A 99 -8.00 -12.02 -6.99
N ARG A 100 -9.03 -11.19 -7.03
CA ARG A 100 -10.37 -11.52 -7.50
C ARG A 100 -10.69 -10.79 -8.80
N LEU A 101 -10.96 -11.55 -9.86
CA LEU A 101 -11.49 -11.06 -11.13
C LEU A 101 -13.01 -11.19 -11.12
N TYR A 102 -13.71 -10.07 -11.24
CA TYR A 102 -15.17 -10.04 -11.11
C TYR A 102 -15.88 -10.53 -12.37
N VAL A 103 -15.34 -10.22 -13.55
CA VAL A 103 -15.90 -10.64 -14.85
C VAL A 103 -15.93 -12.16 -14.99
N HIS A 104 -14.90 -12.85 -14.50
CA HIS A 104 -14.75 -14.31 -14.63
C HIS A 104 -15.05 -15.06 -13.33
N LYS A 105 -15.46 -14.35 -12.26
CA LYS A 105 -15.64 -14.89 -10.89
C LYS A 105 -14.46 -15.77 -10.42
N LYS A 106 -13.25 -15.44 -10.86
CA LYS A 106 -12.03 -16.20 -10.55
C LYS A 106 -11.30 -15.54 -9.39
N GLN A 107 -10.80 -16.36 -8.46
CA GLN A 107 -9.91 -15.95 -7.39
C GLN A 107 -8.62 -16.75 -7.50
N GLN A 108 -7.48 -16.08 -7.38
CA GLN A 108 -6.16 -16.71 -7.49
C GLN A 108 -5.15 -15.91 -6.68
N GLN A 109 -4.17 -16.61 -6.11
CA GLN A 109 -3.06 -15.99 -5.41
C GLN A 109 -1.87 -15.74 -6.34
N TYR A 110 -1.08 -14.71 -6.02
CA TYR A 110 0.06 -14.27 -6.80
C TYR A 110 1.24 -13.86 -5.91
N SER A 111 2.44 -14.05 -6.44
CA SER A 111 3.73 -13.63 -5.86
C SER A 111 4.05 -12.14 -6.01
N ARG A 112 3.21 -11.40 -6.74
CA ARG A 112 3.36 -9.96 -6.95
C ARG A 112 2.04 -9.29 -7.26
N LEU A 113 1.91 -8.05 -6.80
CA LEU A 113 0.85 -7.13 -7.18
C LEU A 113 1.32 -6.35 -8.40
N THR A 114 0.51 -6.29 -9.44
CA THR A 114 0.84 -5.60 -10.70
C THR A 114 -0.18 -4.53 -11.00
N ILE A 115 0.27 -3.29 -11.11
CA ILE A 115 -0.55 -2.12 -11.37
C ILE A 115 -0.16 -1.56 -12.73
N LEU A 116 -1.05 -1.72 -13.71
CA LEU A 116 -0.83 -1.26 -15.08
C LEU A 116 -0.97 0.26 -15.15
N ILE A 117 0.04 0.94 -15.70
CA ILE A 117 0.10 2.40 -15.87
C ILE A 117 0.38 2.79 -17.33
N LYS A 118 0.02 1.92 -18.27
CA LYS A 118 0.19 2.16 -19.72
C LYS A 118 -0.46 3.48 -20.13
N GLY A 119 0.31 4.35 -20.79
CA GLY A 119 -0.09 5.70 -21.18
C GLY A 119 0.06 6.76 -20.09
N ASN A 120 0.61 6.41 -18.92
CA ASN A 120 0.94 7.33 -17.82
C ASN A 120 2.33 7.00 -17.23
N GLU A 121 3.28 6.60 -18.07
CA GLU A 121 4.63 6.19 -17.66
C GLU A 121 5.46 7.35 -17.08
N GLY A 122 5.01 8.60 -17.26
CA GLY A 122 5.63 9.80 -16.70
C GLY A 122 5.64 9.84 -15.17
N VAL A 123 4.68 9.16 -14.51
CA VAL A 123 4.58 9.12 -13.04
C VAL A 123 5.22 7.87 -12.41
N LYS A 124 5.89 7.02 -13.20
CA LYS A 124 6.38 5.70 -12.76
C LYS A 124 7.30 5.79 -11.54
N ASP A 125 8.23 6.76 -11.53
CA ASP A 125 9.25 6.86 -10.49
C ASP A 125 8.63 7.35 -9.18
N GLU A 126 7.73 8.33 -9.26
CA GLU A 126 6.95 8.82 -8.12
C GLU A 126 6.05 7.72 -7.55
N LEU A 127 5.41 6.91 -8.40
CA LEU A 127 4.62 5.77 -7.95
C LEU A 127 5.49 4.75 -7.20
N VAL A 128 6.63 4.37 -7.77
CA VAL A 128 7.57 3.44 -7.12
C VAL A 128 8.01 3.99 -5.76
N VAL A 129 8.42 5.25 -5.69
CA VAL A 129 8.84 5.90 -4.43
C VAL A 129 7.72 5.90 -3.39
N ASN A 130 6.50 6.29 -3.77
CA ASN A 130 5.38 6.35 -2.82
C ASN A 130 4.92 4.96 -2.38
N PHE A 131 4.93 3.95 -3.26
CA PHE A 131 4.64 2.58 -2.85
C PHE A 131 5.72 2.03 -1.89
N LYS A 132 7.01 2.28 -2.17
CA LYS A 132 8.09 1.91 -1.24
C LYS A 132 7.89 2.55 0.13
N LYS A 133 7.59 3.85 0.14
CA LYS A 133 7.31 4.61 1.36
C LYS A 133 6.13 4.02 2.12
N LEU A 134 5.01 3.79 1.45
CA LEU A 134 3.81 3.21 2.06
C LEU A 134 4.08 1.84 2.68
N ILE A 135 4.80 0.96 1.98
CA ILE A 135 5.13 -0.37 2.50
C ILE A 135 5.97 -0.24 3.77
N LYS A 136 7.01 0.61 3.78
CA LYS A 136 7.89 0.82 4.93
C LYS A 136 7.14 1.40 6.13
N LEU A 137 6.33 2.43 5.92
CA LEU A 137 5.50 3.03 6.98
C LEU A 137 4.55 2.04 7.65
N CYS A 138 4.14 0.98 6.95
CA CYS A 138 3.24 -0.04 7.49
C CYS A 138 3.97 -1.26 8.09
N GLN A 139 5.30 -1.32 7.99
CA GLN A 139 6.15 -2.41 8.49
C GLN A 139 6.96 -2.02 9.73
N GLU A 140 7.04 -0.72 10.02
CA GLU A 140 7.57 -0.14 11.27
C GLU A 140 6.53 -0.25 12.40
#